data_AF-A0A6L9EV03-F1
#
_entry.id   AF-A0A6L9EV03-F1
#
_cell.length_a   1.000
_cell.length_b   1.000
_cell.length_c   1.000
_cell.angle_alpha   90.00
_cell.angle_beta   90.00
_cell.angle_gamma   90.00
#
_symmetry.space_group_name_H-M   'P 1'
#
loop_
_entity.id
_entity.type
_entity.pdbx_description
1 polymer ?
#
loop_
_entity_poly.entity_id
_entity_poly.type
_entity_poly.pdbx_seq_one_letter_code
_entity_poly.pdbx_strand_id
1 'polypeptide(L)'
;MDSKEQFLEIIRKKYLDLTQEQVPFDLVDEVSNNITDYYYDQYQRFIKQYPKSVKRYSSFQIKDLDHPITHETIIKILKEKVDTDYEKYAILFLNMTLEELKKFERNREEFYKMF
;
A
#
# COMPACT_ATOMS: atom_id res chain seq x y z
N MET A 1 10.59 11.68 -13.73
CA MET A 1 9.75 10.80 -12.91
C MET A 1 8.48 10.59 -13.72
N ASP A 2 8.00 9.36 -13.77
CA ASP A 2 6.75 8.99 -14.42
C ASP A 2 5.59 9.80 -13.84
N SER A 3 4.49 9.89 -14.60
CA SER A 3 3.30 10.61 -14.17
C SER A 3 2.62 9.89 -13.00
N LYS A 4 1.79 10.63 -12.26
CA LYS A 4 0.95 10.07 -11.20
C LYS A 4 0.01 8.98 -11.74
N GLU A 5 -0.49 9.17 -12.97
CA GLU A 5 -1.33 8.20 -13.67
C GLU A 5 -0.58 6.89 -13.95
N GLN A 6 0.70 6.96 -14.33
CA GLN A 6 1.53 5.77 -14.53
C GLN A 6 1.77 5.01 -13.22
N PHE A 7 1.96 5.72 -12.10
CA PHE A 7 2.03 5.10 -10.78
C PHE A 7 0.72 4.38 -10.45
N LEU A 8 -0.41 5.07 -10.64
CA LEU A 8 -1.74 4.52 -10.39
C LEU A 8 -1.99 3.27 -11.21
N GLU A 9 -1.65 3.27 -12.50
CA GLU A 9 -1.84 2.11 -13.39
C GLU A 9 -1.06 0.88 -12.88
N ILE A 10 0.21 1.06 -12.51
CA ILE A 10 1.05 -0.04 -11.99
C ILE A 10 0.48 -0.59 -10.67
N ILE A 11 0.12 0.31 -9.74
CA ILE A 11 -0.39 -0.06 -8.42
C ILE A 11 -1.74 -0.77 -8.56
N ARG A 12 -2.67 -0.17 -9.31
CA ARG A 12 -4.01 -0.72 -9.54
C ARG A 12 -3.95 -2.08 -10.20
N LYS A 13 -3.14 -2.23 -11.24
CA LYS A 13 -2.95 -3.52 -11.92
C LYS A 13 -2.45 -4.57 -10.94
N LYS A 14 -1.45 -4.23 -10.12
CA LYS A 14 -0.90 -5.15 -9.13
C LYS A 14 -1.95 -5.60 -8.11
N TYR A 15 -2.80 -4.70 -7.62
CA TYR A 15 -3.85 -5.07 -6.67
C TYR A 15 -5.02 -5.81 -7.30
N LEU A 16 -5.40 -5.49 -8.55
CA LEU A 16 -6.37 -6.30 -9.29
C LEU A 16 -5.89 -7.74 -9.48
N ASP A 17 -4.62 -7.92 -9.84
CA ASP A 17 -4.00 -9.24 -10.00
C ASP A 17 -3.97 -10.02 -8.67
N LEU A 18 -3.69 -9.35 -7.55
CA LEU A 18 -3.66 -9.97 -6.21
C LEU A 18 -5.05 -10.34 -5.69
N THR A 19 -6.04 -9.47 -5.93
CA THR A 19 -7.39 -9.64 -5.39
C THR A 19 -8.28 -10.55 -6.23
N GLN A 20 -7.89 -10.86 -7.48
CA GLN A 20 -8.59 -11.78 -8.38
C GLN A 20 -10.11 -11.54 -8.44
N GLU A 21 -10.53 -10.28 -8.51
CA GLU A 21 -11.94 -9.85 -8.53
C GLU A 21 -12.77 -10.22 -7.28
N GLN A 22 -12.14 -10.74 -6.22
CA GLN A 22 -12.81 -11.04 -4.95
C GLN A 22 -13.06 -9.80 -4.09
N VAL A 23 -12.50 -8.67 -4.49
CA VAL A 23 -12.63 -7.37 -3.82
C VAL A 23 -13.42 -6.42 -4.71
N PRO A 24 -14.38 -5.63 -4.16
CA PRO A 24 -15.09 -4.62 -4.92
C PRO A 24 -14.13 -3.67 -5.62
N PHE A 25 -14.40 -3.39 -6.90
CA PHE A 25 -13.54 -2.53 -7.71
C PHE A 25 -13.33 -1.14 -7.12
N ASP A 26 -14.37 -0.56 -6.51
CA ASP A 26 -14.30 0.74 -5.85
C ASP A 26 -13.29 0.74 -4.69
N LEU A 27 -13.19 -0.37 -3.96
CA LEU A 27 -12.24 -0.52 -2.86
C LEU A 27 -10.81 -0.66 -3.38
N VAL A 28 -10.62 -1.39 -4.49
CA VAL A 28 -9.31 -1.49 -5.17
C VAL A 28 -8.89 -0.12 -5.70
N ASP A 29 -9.79 0.64 -6.30
CA ASP A 29 -9.51 1.98 -6.82
C ASP A 29 -9.13 2.94 -5.68
N GLU A 30 -9.88 2.92 -4.59
CA GLU A 30 -9.62 3.79 -3.44
C GLU A 30 -8.27 3.47 -2.77
N VAL A 31 -7.96 2.19 -2.53
CA VAL A 31 -6.64 1.77 -2.02
C VAL A 31 -5.55 2.22 -3.00
N SER A 32 -5.73 1.98 -4.29
CA SER A 32 -4.73 2.31 -5.31
C SER A 32 -4.46 3.81 -5.39
N ASN A 33 -5.50 4.65 -5.31
CA ASN A 33 -5.38 6.10 -5.30
C ASN A 33 -4.60 6.59 -4.07
N ASN A 34 -4.95 6.11 -2.87
CA ASN A 34 -4.27 6.53 -1.64
C ASN A 34 -2.78 6.13 -1.63
N ILE A 35 -2.46 4.91 -2.04
CA ILE A 35 -1.08 4.45 -2.15
C ILE A 35 -0.31 5.25 -3.21
N THR A 36 -0.96 5.56 -4.34
CA THR A 36 -0.37 6.39 -5.40
C THR A 36 -0.02 7.77 -4.87
N ASP A 37 -0.95 8.43 -4.20
CA ASP A 37 -0.77 9.78 -3.64
C ASP A 37 0.41 9.82 -2.68
N TYR A 38 0.45 8.85 -1.75
CA TYR A 38 1.55 8.72 -0.80
C TYR A 38 2.90 8.56 -1.51
N TYR A 39 3.03 7.59 -2.41
CA TYR A 39 4.31 7.29 -3.04
C TYR A 39 4.76 8.34 -4.03
N TYR A 40 3.83 8.96 -4.76
CA TYR A 40 4.14 10.05 -5.68
C TYR A 40 4.76 11.23 -4.90
N ASP A 41 4.16 11.61 -3.78
CA ASP A 41 4.69 12.65 -2.90
C ASP A 41 6.04 12.29 -2.28
N GLN A 42 6.19 11.05 -1.78
CA GLN A 42 7.46 10.59 -1.22
C GLN A 42 8.58 10.61 -2.27
N TYR A 43 8.31 10.13 -3.49
CA TYR A 43 9.30 10.09 -4.55
C TYR A 43 9.72 11.49 -4.98
N GLN A 44 8.78 12.43 -5.10
CA GLN A 44 9.10 13.83 -5.37
C GLN A 44 10.01 14.43 -4.28
N ARG A 45 9.73 14.14 -3.00
CA ARG A 45 10.57 14.58 -1.87
C ARG A 45 11.97 13.95 -1.95
N PHE A 46 12.07 12.66 -2.20
CA PHE A 46 13.35 11.95 -2.27
C PHE A 46 14.21 12.35 -3.46
N ILE A 47 13.61 12.68 -4.61
CA ILE A 47 14.33 13.24 -5.76
C ILE A 47 15.03 14.56 -5.38
N LYS A 48 14.31 15.43 -4.65
CA LYS A 48 14.85 16.72 -4.20
C LYS A 48 15.95 16.54 -3.14
N GLN A 49 15.74 15.63 -2.19
CA GLN A 49 16.66 15.39 -1.09
C GLN A 49 17.91 14.59 -1.52
N TYR A 50 17.76 13.65 -2.44
CA TYR A 50 18.80 12.70 -2.85
C TYR A 50 19.01 12.73 -4.37
N PRO A 51 19.67 13.76 -4.92
CA PRO A 51 19.85 13.94 -6.36
C PRO A 51 20.68 12.81 -7.03
N LYS A 52 21.49 12.08 -6.25
CA LYS A 52 22.23 10.89 -6.75
C LYS A 52 21.34 9.67 -6.99
N SER A 53 20.11 9.67 -6.45
CA SER A 53 19.18 8.54 -6.50
C SER A 53 17.97 8.79 -7.40
N VAL A 54 17.99 9.85 -8.23
CA VAL A 54 16.87 10.23 -9.11
C VAL A 54 16.42 9.07 -10.01
N LYS A 55 17.35 8.25 -10.50
CA LYS A 55 17.04 7.08 -11.34
C LYS A 55 16.24 6.01 -10.60
N ARG A 56 16.38 5.85 -9.27
CA ARG A 56 15.56 4.91 -8.49
C ARG A 56 14.13 5.42 -8.39
N TYR A 57 13.97 6.72 -8.15
CA TYR A 57 12.66 7.36 -7.94
C TYR A 57 12.05 7.88 -9.24
N SER A 58 12.59 7.53 -10.40
CA SER A 58 12.02 7.94 -11.68
C SER A 58 10.79 7.13 -12.04
N SER A 59 10.65 5.90 -11.55
CA SER A 59 9.51 5.02 -11.80
C SER A 59 9.11 4.27 -10.53
N PHE A 60 7.82 3.97 -10.39
CA PHE A 60 7.30 3.26 -9.22
C PHE A 60 7.99 1.91 -9.03
N GLN A 61 8.34 1.58 -7.78
CA GLN A 61 9.02 0.33 -7.45
C GLN A 61 8.02 -0.61 -6.78
N ILE A 62 7.66 -1.71 -7.45
CA ILE A 62 6.63 -2.66 -6.95
C ILE A 62 6.94 -3.16 -5.54
N LYS A 63 8.22 -3.40 -5.23
CA LYS A 63 8.68 -3.82 -3.90
C LYS A 63 8.34 -2.85 -2.77
N ASP A 64 8.06 -1.59 -3.09
CA ASP A 64 7.66 -0.61 -2.08
C ASP A 64 6.23 -0.91 -1.59
N LEU A 65 5.42 -1.68 -2.34
CA LEU A 65 4.13 -2.18 -1.86
C LEU A 65 4.25 -3.18 -0.71
N ASP A 66 5.39 -3.87 -0.59
CA ASP A 66 5.68 -4.81 0.51
C ASP A 66 6.22 -4.09 1.77
N HIS A 67 6.28 -2.75 1.74
CA HIS A 67 6.78 -1.97 2.86
C HIS A 67 5.74 -1.92 4.00
N PRO A 68 6.15 -1.99 5.29
CA PRO A 68 5.22 -1.95 6.43
C PRO A 68 4.27 -0.75 6.44
N ILE A 69 4.71 0.40 5.92
CA ILE A 69 3.87 1.60 5.81
C ILE A 69 2.72 1.42 4.81
N THR A 70 2.96 0.69 3.73
CA THR A 70 1.94 0.37 2.72
C THR A 70 0.92 -0.57 3.35
N HIS A 71 1.39 -1.59 4.06
CA HIS A 71 0.52 -2.55 4.74
C HIS A 71 -0.39 -1.84 5.75
N GLU A 72 0.18 -0.94 6.56
CA GLU A 72 -0.58 -0.12 7.49
C GLU A 72 -1.60 0.77 6.79
N THR A 73 -1.21 1.43 5.70
CA THR A 73 -2.10 2.33 4.96
C THR A 73 -3.29 1.55 4.41
N ILE A 74 -3.05 0.35 3.86
CA ILE A 74 -4.12 -0.54 3.39
C ILE A 74 -5.05 -0.92 4.54
N ILE A 75 -4.50 -1.43 5.65
CA ILE A 75 -5.32 -1.87 6.80
C ILE A 75 -6.17 -0.73 7.32
N LYS A 76 -5.61 0.49 7.41
CA LYS A 76 -6.35 1.67 7.85
C LYS A 76 -7.55 1.98 6.93
N ILE A 77 -7.33 2.01 5.61
CA ILE A 77 -8.40 2.25 4.63
C ILE A 77 -9.48 1.17 4.74
N LEU A 78 -9.09 -0.09 4.87
CA LEU A 78 -10.04 -1.20 4.97
C LEU A 78 -10.87 -1.13 6.26
N LYS A 79 -10.26 -0.77 7.40
CA LYS A 79 -10.97 -0.55 8.66
C LYS A 79 -11.94 0.61 8.57
N GLU A 80 -11.56 1.71 7.93
CA GLU A 80 -12.43 2.88 7.76
C GLU A 80 -13.65 2.61 6.86
N LYS A 81 -13.51 1.69 5.88
CA LYS A 81 -14.55 1.47 4.85
C LYS A 81 -15.43 0.26 5.10
N VAL A 82 -14.85 -0.83 5.59
CA VAL A 82 -15.51 -2.13 5.65
C VAL A 82 -15.61 -2.65 7.08
N ASP A 83 -14.99 -1.97 8.04
CA ASP A 83 -14.96 -2.26 9.48
C ASP A 83 -14.90 -3.76 9.80
N THR A 84 -16.03 -4.45 9.91
CA THR A 84 -16.14 -5.88 10.22
C THR A 84 -15.43 -6.83 9.24
N ASP A 85 -15.42 -6.56 7.94
CA ASP A 85 -14.87 -7.48 6.91
C ASP A 85 -13.44 -7.12 6.46
N TYR A 86 -12.79 -6.18 7.16
CA TYR A 86 -11.46 -5.68 6.76
C TYR A 86 -10.41 -6.79 6.69
N GLU A 87 -10.45 -7.77 7.61
CA GLU A 87 -9.47 -8.86 7.67
C GLU A 87 -9.48 -9.68 6.37
N LYS A 88 -10.69 -9.96 5.84
CA LYS A 88 -10.89 -10.74 4.61
C LYS A 88 -10.27 -10.05 3.40
N TYR A 89 -10.36 -8.72 3.34
CA TYR A 89 -9.76 -7.95 2.24
C TYR A 89 -8.26 -7.71 2.46
N ALA A 90 -7.83 -7.51 3.70
CA ALA A 90 -6.44 -7.27 4.04
C ALA A 90 -5.56 -8.47 3.65
N ILE A 91 -6.00 -9.70 3.92
CA ILE A 91 -5.25 -10.91 3.52
C ILE A 91 -5.05 -11.00 2.00
N LEU A 92 -6.01 -10.53 1.21
CA LEU A 92 -5.94 -10.53 -0.26
C LEU A 92 -5.01 -9.42 -0.77
N PHE A 93 -5.19 -8.19 -0.30
CA PHE A 93 -4.36 -7.05 -0.72
C PHE A 93 -2.89 -7.24 -0.36
N LEU A 94 -2.63 -7.83 0.80
CA LEU A 94 -1.29 -8.01 1.34
C LEU A 94 -0.68 -9.37 1.00
N ASN A 95 -1.44 -10.24 0.32
CA ASN A 95 -1.04 -11.59 -0.05
C ASN A 95 -0.43 -12.37 1.13
N MET A 96 -1.10 -12.31 2.29
CA MET A 96 -0.65 -12.94 3.53
C MET A 96 -1.79 -13.71 4.19
N THR A 97 -1.44 -14.61 5.10
CA THR A 97 -2.42 -15.36 5.90
C THR A 97 -3.02 -14.50 7.02
N LEU A 98 -4.16 -14.95 7.57
CA LEU A 98 -4.77 -14.31 8.73
C LEU A 98 -3.84 -14.30 9.95
N GLU A 99 -3.01 -15.33 10.12
CA GLU A 99 -2.03 -15.40 11.21
C GLU A 99 -0.93 -14.34 11.05
N GLU A 100 -0.43 -14.16 9.82
CA GLU A 100 0.56 -13.13 9.51
C GLU A 100 0.00 -11.73 9.71
N LEU A 101 -1.26 -11.49 9.30
CA LEU A 101 -1.95 -10.23 9.54
C LEU A 101 -2.06 -9.92 11.04
N LYS A 102 -2.54 -10.89 11.84
CA LYS A 102 -2.67 -10.72 13.29
C LYS A 102 -1.31 -10.51 13.96
N LYS A 103 -0.27 -11.19 13.49
CA LYS A 103 1.10 -10.99 13.97
C LYS A 103 1.60 -9.58 13.64
N PHE A 104 1.34 -9.10 12.42
CA PHE A 104 1.68 -7.73 12.03
C PHE A 104 1.02 -6.70 12.94
N GLU A 105 -0.29 -6.82 13.17
CA GLU A 105 -1.02 -5.89 14.05
C GLU A 105 -0.51 -5.93 15.49
N ARG A 106 -0.24 -7.11 16.05
CA ARG A 106 0.36 -7.24 17.40
C ARG A 106 1.72 -6.57 17.49
N ASN A 107 2.62 -6.85 16.55
CA ASN A 107 3.94 -6.24 16.52
C ASN A 107 3.87 -4.70 16.41
N ARG A 108 2.87 -4.18 15.70
CA ARG A 108 2.61 -2.74 15.57
C ARG A 108 2.13 -2.14 16.88
N GLU A 109 1.18 -2.77 17.55
CA GLU A 109 0.72 -2.32 18.88
C GLU A 109 1.85 -2.30 19.90
N GLU A 110 2.69 -3.34 19.91
CA GLU A 110 3.86 -3.41 20.79
C GLU A 110 4.85 -2.28 20.49
N PHE A 111 5.14 -2.02 19.22
CA PHE A 111 6.01 -0.91 18.80
C PHE A 111 5.48 0.43 19.31
N TYR A 112 4.18 0.71 19.18
CA TYR A 112 3.59 1.96 19.64
C TYR A 112 3.53 2.09 21.16
N LYS A 113 3.41 0.99 21.91
CA LYS A 113 3.44 1.00 23.37
C LYS A 113 4.83 1.31 23.93
N MET A 114 5.90 1.19 23.13
CA MET A 114 7.27 1.50 23.55
C MET A 114 7.62 2.99 23.53
N PHE A 115 6.76 3.85 22.94
CA PHE A 115 6.95 5.29 22.83
C PHE A 115 5.81 6.04 23.54
#